data_AF-A0A833M0X1-F1
#
_entry.id   AF-A0A833M0X1-F1
#
_cell.length_a   1.000
_cell.length_b   1.000
_cell.length_c   1.000
_cell.angle_alpha   90.00
_cell.angle_beta   90.00
_cell.angle_gamma   90.00
#
_symmetry.space_group_name_H-M   'P 1'
#
loop_
_entity.id
_entity.type
_entity.pdbx_description
1 polymer ?
#
loop_
_entity_poly.entity_id
_entity_poly.type
_entity_poly.pdbx_seq_one_letter_code
_entity_poly.pdbx_strand_id
1 'polypeptide(L)'
;MTRRYTLGKRAEAKEQTRDRILRATMQVHDEKGVAPTTFADVAARAGVGQATVSRYFPTIGDLVQACGQHVWMEMQPPVPDMAKDVFAGVDGLDARIERLVGEVDGFYARGALRLDLASRDRDLVPQLDGFLSAVEAGIAALVREALAPFAPGEEALEVATALMGFRVWQSFRRTGVPAARVPILRARLLRCALKSADA
;
A
#
# COMPACT_ATOMS: atom_id res chain seq x y z
N MET A 1 43.69 26.56 -18.62
CA MET A 1 42.42 25.94 -19.07
C MET A 1 41.54 25.66 -17.86
N THR A 2 40.51 26.48 -17.64
CA THR A 2 39.64 26.41 -16.45
C THR A 2 38.60 25.33 -16.66
N ARG A 3 38.69 24.22 -15.90
CA ARG A 3 37.73 23.11 -15.96
C ARG A 3 36.37 23.55 -15.42
N ARG A 4 35.51 24.06 -16.30
CA ARG A 4 34.09 24.35 -16.03
C ARG A 4 33.30 23.03 -16.10
N TYR A 5 33.50 22.19 -15.09
CA TYR A 5 32.81 20.91 -14.89
C TYR A 5 32.52 20.84 -13.39
N THR A 6 31.31 20.45 -12.96
CA THR A 6 31.07 19.41 -11.93
C THR A 6 29.80 19.55 -11.09
N LEU A 7 29.10 20.68 -10.98
CA LEU A 7 27.97 20.74 -10.01
C LEU A 7 26.74 19.94 -10.47
N GLY A 8 26.23 20.18 -11.68
CA GLY A 8 25.08 19.43 -12.22
C GLY A 8 25.34 17.93 -12.38
N LYS A 9 26.48 17.57 -12.99
CA LYS A 9 26.85 16.15 -13.22
C LYS A 9 27.15 15.36 -11.94
N ARG A 10 27.61 16.01 -10.85
CA ARG A 10 27.79 15.34 -9.56
C ARG A 10 26.46 15.13 -8.84
N ALA A 11 25.54 16.10 -8.92
CA ALA A 11 24.20 15.96 -8.36
C ALA A 11 23.42 14.84 -9.07
N GLU A 12 23.49 14.78 -10.39
CA GLU A 12 22.85 13.74 -11.21
C GLU A 12 23.42 12.34 -10.90
N ALA A 13 24.75 12.19 -10.85
CA ALA A 13 25.37 10.91 -10.49
C ALA A 13 25.04 10.47 -9.04
N LYS A 14 24.85 11.44 -8.13
CA LYS A 14 24.42 11.18 -6.76
C LYS A 14 23.00 10.62 -6.74
N GLU A 15 22.07 11.21 -7.48
CA GLU A 15 20.69 10.72 -7.55
C GLU A 15 20.61 9.35 -8.22
N GLN A 16 21.32 9.15 -9.32
CA GLN A 16 21.40 7.84 -9.98
C GLN A 16 21.89 6.73 -9.04
N THR A 17 22.85 7.04 -8.17
CA THR A 17 23.35 6.08 -7.16
C THR A 17 22.28 5.80 -6.10
N ARG A 18 21.60 6.84 -5.62
CA ARG A 18 20.51 6.71 -4.66
C ARG A 18 19.38 5.84 -5.21
N ASP A 19 18.95 6.09 -6.44
CA ASP A 19 17.92 5.31 -7.13
C ASP A 19 18.32 3.85 -7.33
N ARG A 20 19.58 3.59 -7.67
CA ARG A 20 20.09 2.22 -7.79
C ARG A 20 20.04 1.48 -6.45
N ILE A 21 20.38 2.14 -5.35
CA ILE A 21 20.27 1.58 -4.00
C ILE A 21 18.81 1.29 -3.65
N LEU A 22 17.88 2.20 -3.96
CA LEU A 22 16.45 1.98 -3.71
C LEU A 22 15.89 0.82 -4.52
N ARG A 23 16.19 0.73 -5.83
CA ARG A 23 15.76 -0.41 -6.66
C ARG A 23 16.33 -1.74 -6.15
N ALA A 24 17.61 -1.76 -5.75
CA ALA A 24 18.22 -2.94 -5.16
C ALA A 24 17.52 -3.35 -3.86
N THR A 25 17.22 -2.39 -2.99
CA THR A 25 16.47 -2.62 -1.74
C THR A 25 15.11 -3.22 -2.03
N MET A 26 14.36 -2.63 -2.96
CA MET A 26 13.05 -3.11 -3.37
C MET A 26 13.09 -4.57 -3.82
N GLN A 27 14.08 -4.97 -4.61
CA GLN A 27 14.23 -6.36 -5.07
C GLN A 27 14.57 -7.31 -3.92
N VAL A 28 15.47 -6.92 -3.01
CA VAL A 28 15.82 -7.75 -1.85
C VAL A 28 14.60 -7.91 -0.93
N HIS A 29 13.81 -6.85 -0.73
CA HIS A 29 12.54 -6.94 -0.01
C HIS A 29 11.56 -7.92 -0.67
N ASP A 30 11.43 -7.90 -2.00
CA ASP A 30 10.54 -8.84 -2.71
C ASP A 30 10.94 -10.30 -2.54
N GLU A 31 12.24 -10.58 -2.45
CA GLU A 31 12.75 -11.94 -2.39
C GLU A 31 12.65 -12.57 -1.00
N LYS A 32 12.94 -11.79 0.06
CA LYS A 32 13.02 -12.34 1.43
C LYS A 32 12.24 -11.57 2.49
N GLY A 33 11.70 -10.40 2.15
CA GLY A 33 11.00 -9.49 3.07
C GLY A 33 11.87 -8.37 3.61
N VAL A 34 11.24 -7.51 4.41
CA VAL A 34 11.83 -6.27 4.93
C VAL A 34 12.70 -6.55 6.15
N ALA A 35 12.18 -7.28 7.12
CA ALA A 35 12.88 -7.56 8.37
C ALA A 35 14.25 -8.25 8.19
N PRO A 36 14.43 -9.26 7.31
CA PRO A 36 15.72 -9.93 7.13
C PRO A 36 16.68 -9.19 6.17
N THR A 37 16.35 -7.98 5.70
CA THR A 37 17.18 -7.23 4.76
C THR A 37 18.27 -6.44 5.45
N THR A 38 19.51 -6.59 4.97
CA THR A 38 20.70 -5.93 5.52
C THR A 38 21.35 -5.01 4.48
N PHE A 39 22.18 -4.07 4.96
CA PHE A 39 23.01 -3.25 4.06
C PHE A 39 23.96 -4.08 3.19
N ALA A 40 24.40 -5.25 3.66
CA ALA A 40 25.25 -6.15 2.88
C ALA A 40 24.51 -6.68 1.65
N ASP A 41 23.26 -7.13 1.82
CA ASP A 41 22.44 -7.63 0.72
C ASP A 41 22.19 -6.54 -0.33
N VAL A 42 21.82 -5.34 0.14
CA VAL A 42 21.52 -4.19 -0.71
C VAL A 42 22.76 -3.72 -1.45
N ALA A 43 23.90 -3.63 -0.77
CA ALA A 43 25.18 -3.24 -1.36
C ALA A 43 25.60 -4.23 -2.46
N ALA A 44 25.51 -5.53 -2.18
CA ALA A 44 25.80 -6.59 -3.14
C ALA A 44 24.89 -6.48 -4.37
N ARG A 45 23.57 -6.32 -4.17
CA ARG A 45 22.61 -6.17 -5.27
C ARG A 45 22.81 -4.90 -6.09
N ALA A 46 23.13 -3.78 -5.44
CA ALA A 46 23.34 -2.49 -6.09
C ALA A 46 24.71 -2.36 -6.77
N GLY A 47 25.63 -3.31 -6.54
CA GLY A 47 27.01 -3.23 -7.03
C GLY A 47 27.79 -2.06 -6.42
N VAL A 48 27.58 -1.76 -5.14
CA VAL A 48 28.26 -0.70 -4.39
C VAL A 48 28.81 -1.22 -3.07
N GLY A 49 29.65 -0.45 -2.38
CA GLY A 49 30.10 -0.80 -1.02
C GLY A 49 29.06 -0.50 0.06
N GLN A 50 29.07 -1.24 1.17
CA GLN A 50 28.15 -0.98 2.30
C GLN A 50 28.30 0.45 2.87
N ALA A 51 29.53 0.96 2.94
CA ALA A 51 29.78 2.36 3.34
C ALA A 51 29.15 3.37 2.37
N THR A 52 28.99 3.01 1.10
CA THR A 52 28.22 3.84 0.15
C THR A 52 26.74 3.80 0.50
N VAL A 53 26.15 2.63 0.74
CA VAL A 53 24.73 2.53 1.16
C VAL A 53 24.47 3.36 2.41
N SER A 54 25.28 3.17 3.46
CA SER A 54 25.13 3.89 4.73
C SER A 54 25.29 5.42 4.59
N ARG A 55 26.10 5.88 3.64
CA ARG A 55 26.23 7.33 3.35
C ARG A 55 24.95 7.95 2.78
N TYR A 56 24.18 7.18 2.01
CA TYR A 56 22.88 7.65 1.47
C TYR A 56 21.73 7.41 2.43
N PHE A 57 21.77 6.30 3.16
CA PHE A 57 20.75 5.86 4.11
C PHE A 57 21.45 5.48 5.42
N PRO A 58 21.56 6.42 6.38
CA PRO A 58 22.30 6.20 7.62
C PRO A 58 21.83 4.99 8.42
N THR A 59 20.53 4.69 8.37
CA THR A 59 19.92 3.54 9.04
C THR A 59 19.14 2.65 8.07
N ILE A 60 18.91 1.39 8.46
CA ILE A 60 17.99 0.50 7.74
C ILE A 60 16.58 1.11 7.70
N GLY A 61 16.16 1.79 8.77
CA GLY A 61 14.88 2.50 8.82
C GLY A 61 14.73 3.56 7.73
N ASP A 62 15.78 4.36 7.47
CA ASP A 62 15.78 5.36 6.39
C ASP A 62 15.59 4.72 5.01
N LEU A 63 16.20 3.53 4.83
CA LEU A 63 16.09 2.76 3.60
C LEU A 63 14.68 2.18 3.41
N VAL A 64 14.09 1.63 4.49
CA VAL A 64 12.71 1.11 4.49
C VAL A 64 11.72 2.24 4.22
N GLN A 65 11.88 3.39 4.87
CA GLN A 65 10.99 4.54 4.66
C GLN A 65 11.04 5.04 3.22
N ALA A 66 12.24 5.20 2.64
CA ALA A 66 12.38 5.65 1.26
C ALA A 66 11.84 4.61 0.26
N CYS A 67 12.02 3.32 0.52
CA CYS A 67 11.39 2.24 -0.25
C CYS A 67 9.86 2.30 -0.14
N GLY A 68 9.32 2.50 1.07
CA GLY A 68 7.89 2.61 1.33
C GLY A 68 7.24 3.77 0.58
N GLN A 69 7.93 4.92 0.46
CA GLN A 69 7.46 6.04 -0.35
C GLN A 69 7.34 5.68 -1.84
N HIS A 70 8.29 4.92 -2.38
CA HIS A 70 8.22 4.48 -3.77
C HIS A 70 7.07 3.49 -3.99
N VAL A 71 6.96 2.50 -3.12
CA VAL A 71 5.86 1.53 -3.12
C VAL A 71 4.50 2.22 -2.98
N TRP A 72 4.40 3.26 -2.14
CA TRP A 72 3.19 4.06 -2.01
C TRP A 72 2.77 4.71 -3.32
N MET A 73 3.72 5.30 -4.06
CA MET A 73 3.45 5.91 -5.36
C MET A 73 3.03 4.89 -6.43
N GLU A 74 3.64 3.70 -6.42
CA GLU A 74 3.29 2.63 -7.37
C GLU A 74 1.91 2.03 -7.09
N MET A 75 1.59 1.75 -5.82
CA MET A 75 0.33 1.12 -5.44
C MET A 75 -0.84 2.11 -5.48
N GLN A 76 -0.58 3.40 -5.31
CA GLN A 76 -1.60 4.45 -5.22
C GLN A 76 -2.72 4.04 -4.25
N PRO A 77 -2.41 3.84 -2.95
CA PRO A 77 -3.43 3.51 -1.97
C PRO A 77 -4.47 4.62 -1.87
N PRO A 78 -5.71 4.29 -1.47
CA PRO A 78 -6.68 5.32 -1.14
C PRO A 78 -6.15 6.18 0.00
N VAL A 79 -6.45 7.48 -0.07
CA VAL A 79 -6.12 8.45 0.97
C VAL A 79 -7.40 9.15 1.43
N PRO A 80 -7.52 9.50 2.72
CA PRO A 80 -8.75 10.09 3.26
C PRO A 80 -9.26 11.32 2.49
N ASP A 81 -8.35 12.21 2.11
CA ASP A 81 -8.69 13.49 1.47
C ASP A 81 -9.33 13.31 0.08
N MET A 82 -9.04 12.19 -0.61
CA MET A 82 -9.55 11.90 -1.95
C MET A 82 -10.81 11.04 -1.93
N ALA A 83 -11.30 10.61 -0.76
CA ALA A 83 -12.43 9.69 -0.68
C ALA A 83 -13.69 10.27 -1.32
N LYS A 84 -13.97 11.57 -1.13
CA LYS A 84 -15.12 12.27 -1.71
C LYS A 84 -15.14 12.20 -3.23
N ASP A 85 -13.99 12.41 -3.86
CA ASP A 85 -13.86 12.44 -5.32
C ASP A 85 -14.13 11.06 -5.93
N VAL A 86 -13.80 9.98 -5.22
CA VAL A 86 -14.07 8.61 -5.67
C VAL A 86 -15.56 8.35 -5.86
N PHE A 87 -16.41 8.98 -5.06
CA PHE A 87 -17.86 8.76 -5.09
C PHE A 87 -18.66 9.94 -5.63
N ALA A 88 -18.00 10.94 -6.22
CA ALA A 88 -18.66 12.06 -6.88
C ALA A 88 -19.53 11.56 -8.05
N GLY A 89 -20.82 11.91 -8.04
CA GLY A 89 -21.78 11.50 -9.06
C GLY A 89 -22.19 10.03 -9.02
N VAL A 90 -21.85 9.29 -7.95
CA VAL A 90 -22.28 7.91 -7.74
C VAL A 90 -23.44 7.87 -6.75
N ASP A 91 -24.64 7.67 -7.26
CA ASP A 91 -25.88 7.65 -6.47
C ASP A 91 -26.36 6.22 -6.20
N GLY A 92 -27.00 6.04 -5.04
CA GLY A 92 -27.57 4.76 -4.64
C GLY A 92 -26.57 3.81 -3.97
N LEU A 93 -27.08 3.01 -3.02
CA LEU A 93 -26.25 2.17 -2.16
C LEU A 93 -25.51 1.09 -2.97
N ASP A 94 -26.20 0.40 -3.87
CA ASP A 94 -25.61 -0.67 -4.67
C ASP A 94 -24.44 -0.15 -5.53
N ALA A 95 -24.62 0.98 -6.24
CA ALA A 95 -23.58 1.55 -7.09
C ALA A 95 -22.36 2.04 -6.28
N ARG A 96 -22.59 2.64 -5.09
CA ARG A 96 -21.49 3.06 -4.19
C ARG A 96 -20.75 1.86 -3.61
N ILE A 97 -21.44 0.77 -3.27
CA ILE A 97 -20.80 -0.48 -2.82
C ILE A 97 -19.96 -1.10 -3.93
N GLU A 98 -20.50 -1.17 -5.15
CA GLU A 98 -19.75 -1.68 -6.31
C GLU A 98 -18.51 -0.84 -6.59
N ARG A 99 -18.62 0.50 -6.52
CA ARG A 99 -17.49 1.42 -6.64
C ARG A 99 -16.45 1.18 -5.55
N LEU A 100 -16.87 1.11 -4.28
CA LEU A 100 -15.99 0.86 -3.14
C LEU A 100 -15.19 -0.44 -3.31
N VAL A 101 -15.88 -1.54 -3.62
CA VAL A 101 -15.23 -2.84 -3.81
C VAL A 101 -14.26 -2.80 -4.99
N GLY A 102 -14.64 -2.18 -6.11
CA GLY A 102 -13.77 -2.04 -7.28
C GLY A 102 -12.48 -1.25 -6.98
N GLU A 103 -12.60 -0.13 -6.27
CA GLU A 103 -11.45 0.72 -5.90
C GLU A 103 -10.50 0.01 -4.93
N VAL A 104 -11.05 -0.62 -3.89
CA VAL A 104 -10.26 -1.35 -2.89
C VAL A 104 -9.58 -2.58 -3.51
N ASP A 105 -10.31 -3.37 -4.31
CA ASP A 105 -9.76 -4.56 -4.95
C ASP A 105 -8.70 -4.18 -6.00
N GLY A 106 -8.91 -3.09 -6.75
CA GLY A 106 -7.95 -2.57 -7.71
C GLY A 106 -6.66 -2.10 -7.04
N PHE A 107 -6.78 -1.39 -5.91
CA PHE A 107 -5.63 -1.02 -5.08
C PHE A 107 -4.86 -2.26 -4.58
N TYR A 108 -5.54 -3.23 -3.98
CA TYR A 108 -4.88 -4.44 -3.49
C TYR A 108 -4.26 -5.26 -4.60
N ALA A 109 -4.86 -5.30 -5.79
CA ALA A 109 -4.27 -5.97 -6.95
C ALA A 109 -2.91 -5.37 -7.33
N ARG A 110 -2.77 -4.04 -7.31
CA ARG A 110 -1.49 -3.35 -7.55
C ARG A 110 -0.46 -3.63 -6.45
N GLY A 111 -0.92 -3.70 -5.19
CA GLY A 111 -0.04 -3.76 -4.01
C GLY A 111 0.19 -5.13 -3.38
N ALA A 112 -0.39 -6.20 -3.91
CA ALA A 112 -0.56 -7.47 -3.19
C ALA A 112 0.73 -8.03 -2.57
N LEU A 113 1.83 -8.10 -3.34
CA LEU A 113 3.10 -8.64 -2.86
C LEU A 113 3.66 -7.78 -1.72
N ARG A 114 3.73 -6.47 -1.93
CA ARG A 114 4.34 -5.53 -0.98
C ARG A 114 3.54 -5.39 0.31
N LEU A 115 2.21 -5.39 0.21
CA LEU A 115 1.32 -5.38 1.36
C LEU A 115 1.44 -6.67 2.18
N ASP A 116 1.59 -7.82 1.54
CA ASP A 116 1.79 -9.11 2.22
C ASP A 116 3.12 -9.13 2.99
N LEU A 117 4.21 -8.76 2.32
CA LEU A 117 5.54 -8.68 2.94
C LEU A 117 5.57 -7.65 4.08
N ALA A 118 4.98 -6.47 3.89
CA ALA A 118 4.89 -5.46 4.92
C ALA A 118 4.06 -5.94 6.13
N SER A 119 2.92 -6.59 5.88
CA SER A 119 2.05 -7.12 6.93
C SER A 119 2.73 -8.21 7.75
N ARG A 120 3.53 -9.07 7.11
CA ARG A 120 4.28 -10.15 7.79
C ARG A 120 5.34 -9.58 8.75
N ASP A 121 5.96 -8.48 8.37
CA ASP A 121 7.10 -7.91 9.08
C ASP A 121 6.71 -6.70 9.96
N ARG A 122 5.42 -6.38 10.08
CA ARG A 122 4.87 -5.17 10.76
C ARG A 122 5.46 -4.95 12.15
N ASP A 123 5.44 -5.98 12.99
CA ASP A 123 5.84 -5.87 14.40
C ASP A 123 7.37 -5.87 14.58
N LEU A 124 8.13 -6.17 13.52
CA LEU A 124 9.59 -6.25 13.53
C LEU A 124 10.25 -4.96 13.01
N VAL A 125 9.52 -4.19 12.20
CA VAL A 125 10.05 -2.99 11.52
C VAL A 125 9.10 -1.81 11.74
N PRO A 126 9.42 -0.87 12.65
CA PRO A 126 8.51 0.22 13.04
C PRO A 126 7.99 1.07 11.86
N GLN A 127 8.78 1.26 10.81
CA GLN A 127 8.39 2.01 9.62
C GLN A 127 7.21 1.36 8.87
N LEU A 128 7.02 0.05 9.00
CA LEU A 128 5.93 -0.68 8.35
C LEU A 128 4.59 -0.47 9.08
N ASP A 129 4.60 -0.30 10.40
CA ASP A 129 3.37 -0.03 11.14
C ASP A 129 2.73 1.30 10.71
N GLY A 130 3.53 2.37 10.62
CA GLY A 130 3.04 3.66 10.13
C GLY A 130 2.54 3.60 8.67
N PHE A 131 3.23 2.84 7.83
CA PHE A 131 2.83 2.61 6.44
C PHE A 131 1.48 1.88 6.34
N LEU A 132 1.31 0.78 7.08
CA LEU A 132 0.09 -0.03 7.06
C LEU A 132 -1.08 0.72 7.71
N SER A 133 -0.83 1.44 8.79
CA SER A 133 -1.84 2.29 9.45
C SER A 133 -2.38 3.37 8.51
N ALA A 134 -1.51 3.96 7.67
CA ALA A 134 -1.94 4.92 6.65
C ALA A 134 -2.82 4.27 5.56
N VAL A 135 -2.50 3.04 5.14
CA VAL A 135 -3.36 2.26 4.23
C VAL A 135 -4.72 1.97 4.88
N GLU A 136 -4.73 1.51 6.13
CA GLU A 136 -5.94 1.20 6.89
C GLU A 136 -6.84 2.43 7.04
N ALA A 137 -6.25 3.60 7.35
CA ALA A 137 -6.98 4.87 7.43
C ALA A 137 -7.61 5.27 6.08
N GLY A 138 -6.91 5.07 4.97
CA GLY A 138 -7.43 5.32 3.63
C GLY A 138 -8.63 4.44 3.27
N ILE A 139 -8.57 3.15 3.62
CA ILE A 139 -9.68 2.20 3.42
C ILE A 139 -10.88 2.58 4.29
N ALA A 140 -10.66 2.89 5.57
CA ALA A 140 -11.73 3.31 6.47
C ALA A 140 -12.41 4.60 5.99
N ALA A 141 -11.65 5.54 5.42
CA ALA A 141 -12.20 6.76 4.84
C ALA A 141 -13.06 6.48 3.59
N LEU A 142 -12.62 5.57 2.69
CA LEU A 142 -13.45 5.16 1.55
C LEU A 142 -14.74 4.50 1.99
N VAL A 143 -14.70 3.61 2.99
CA VAL A 143 -15.89 2.94 3.52
C VAL A 143 -16.86 3.97 4.10
N ARG A 144 -16.36 4.88 4.93
CA ARG A 144 -17.17 5.95 5.52
C ARG A 144 -17.82 6.82 4.46
N GLU A 145 -17.07 7.25 3.46
CA GLU A 145 -17.59 8.08 2.38
C GLU A 145 -18.61 7.33 1.51
N ALA A 146 -18.35 6.05 1.19
CA ALA A 146 -19.29 5.23 0.41
C ALA A 146 -20.67 5.14 1.08
N LEU A 147 -20.69 5.04 2.40
CA LEU A 147 -21.90 4.80 3.18
C LEU A 147 -22.52 6.05 3.78
N ALA A 148 -21.80 7.18 3.83
CA ALA A 148 -22.25 8.42 4.47
C ALA A 148 -23.68 8.88 4.12
N PRO A 149 -24.16 8.80 2.85
CA PRO A 149 -25.53 9.22 2.50
C PRO A 149 -26.63 8.39 3.16
N PHE A 150 -26.32 7.20 3.67
CA PHE A 150 -27.27 6.26 4.25
C PHE A 150 -27.23 6.22 5.79
N ALA A 151 -26.46 7.12 6.41
CA ALA A 151 -26.33 7.26 7.87
C ALA A 151 -26.12 5.92 8.61
N PRO A 152 -25.08 5.13 8.24
CA PRO A 152 -24.82 3.83 8.86
C PRO A 152 -24.48 3.99 10.34
N GLY A 153 -24.85 2.99 11.14
CA GLY A 153 -24.37 2.86 12.51
C GLY A 153 -22.84 2.64 12.59
N GLU A 154 -22.27 2.81 13.79
CA GLU A 154 -20.83 2.59 14.02
C GLU A 154 -20.43 1.13 13.77
N GLU A 155 -21.23 0.17 14.25
CA GLU A 155 -21.03 -1.25 13.99
C GLU A 155 -21.01 -1.57 12.49
N ALA A 156 -21.95 -0.98 11.72
CA ALA A 156 -22.01 -1.16 10.28
C ALA A 156 -20.73 -0.66 9.58
N LEU A 157 -20.17 0.47 10.02
CA LEU A 157 -18.91 1.02 9.50
C LEU A 157 -17.70 0.13 9.86
N GLU A 158 -17.63 -0.38 11.08
CA GLU A 158 -16.56 -1.26 11.53
C GLU A 158 -16.56 -2.58 10.76
N VAL A 159 -17.73 -3.22 10.64
CA VAL A 159 -17.87 -4.47 9.89
C VAL A 159 -17.58 -4.25 8.40
N ALA A 160 -18.07 -3.15 7.81
CA ALA A 160 -17.77 -2.81 6.43
C ALA A 160 -16.26 -2.63 6.21
N THR A 161 -15.58 -1.94 7.12
CA THR A 161 -14.12 -1.74 7.08
C THR A 161 -13.38 -3.06 7.20
N ALA A 162 -13.79 -3.94 8.13
CA ALA A 162 -13.19 -5.25 8.31
C ALA A 162 -13.35 -6.14 7.07
N LEU A 163 -14.53 -6.16 6.45
CA LEU A 163 -14.80 -6.91 5.21
C LEU A 163 -13.97 -6.39 4.02
N MET A 164 -13.68 -5.09 4.00
CA MET A 164 -12.81 -4.48 3.00
C MET A 164 -11.33 -4.69 3.27
N GLY A 165 -10.92 -5.27 4.39
CA GLY A 165 -9.51 -5.47 4.76
C GLY A 165 -8.71 -6.37 3.82
N PHE A 166 -7.40 -6.13 3.75
CA PHE A 166 -6.46 -6.82 2.86
C PHE A 166 -6.46 -8.35 3.06
N ARG A 167 -6.51 -8.82 4.31
CA ARG A 167 -6.51 -10.26 4.63
C ARG A 167 -7.76 -10.98 4.11
N VAL A 168 -8.92 -10.30 4.14
CA VAL A 168 -10.16 -10.82 3.56
C VAL A 168 -10.02 -10.93 2.05
N TRP A 169 -9.55 -9.86 1.40
CA TRP A 169 -9.29 -9.87 -0.05
C TRP A 169 -8.30 -10.97 -0.47
N GLN A 170 -7.20 -11.11 0.27
CA GLN A 170 -6.18 -12.14 0.03
C GLN A 170 -6.74 -13.55 0.20
N SER A 171 -7.64 -13.76 1.16
CA SER A 171 -8.31 -15.04 1.38
C SER A 171 -9.17 -15.43 0.18
N PHE A 172 -9.93 -14.49 -0.41
CA PHE A 172 -10.68 -14.75 -1.65
C PHE A 172 -9.77 -15.20 -2.80
N ARG A 173 -8.59 -14.59 -2.95
CA ARG A 173 -7.63 -14.95 -4.00
C ARG A 173 -7.03 -16.34 -3.89
N ARG A 174 -7.10 -16.96 -2.70
CA ARG A 174 -6.63 -18.33 -2.46
C ARG A 174 -7.72 -19.37 -2.69
N THR A 175 -8.97 -18.95 -2.90
CA THR A 175 -10.08 -19.87 -3.20
C THR A 175 -10.08 -20.27 -4.68
N GLY A 176 -10.83 -21.33 -5.00
CA GLY A 176 -11.12 -21.71 -6.40
C GLY A 176 -12.19 -20.85 -7.08
N VAL A 177 -12.64 -19.75 -6.46
CA VAL A 177 -13.66 -18.87 -7.04
C VAL A 177 -13.07 -18.11 -8.23
N PRO A 178 -13.74 -18.06 -9.39
CA PRO A 178 -13.28 -17.25 -10.52
C PRO A 178 -13.05 -15.79 -10.13
N ALA A 179 -11.93 -15.20 -10.52
CA ALA A 179 -11.56 -13.83 -10.14
C ALA A 179 -12.66 -12.79 -10.45
N ALA A 180 -13.34 -12.93 -11.58
CA ALA A 180 -14.45 -12.06 -11.98
C ALA A 180 -15.67 -12.13 -11.03
N ARG A 181 -15.82 -13.20 -10.25
CA ARG A 181 -16.91 -13.36 -9.27
C ARG A 181 -16.58 -12.79 -7.89
N VAL A 182 -15.30 -12.58 -7.58
CA VAL A 182 -14.87 -12.13 -6.25
C VAL A 182 -15.45 -10.76 -5.87
N PRO A 183 -15.39 -9.72 -6.72
CA PRO A 183 -15.98 -8.42 -6.41
C PRO A 183 -17.49 -8.51 -6.16
N ILE A 184 -18.20 -9.32 -6.95
CA ILE A 184 -19.66 -9.52 -6.82
C ILE A 184 -20.00 -10.15 -5.46
N LEU A 185 -19.22 -11.14 -5.03
CA LEU A 185 -19.42 -11.80 -3.72
C LEU A 185 -19.10 -10.85 -2.57
N ARG A 186 -18.02 -10.08 -2.66
CA ARG A 186 -17.64 -9.07 -1.67
C ARG A 186 -18.73 -8.00 -1.53
N ALA A 187 -19.26 -7.49 -2.63
CA ALA A 187 -20.38 -6.55 -2.64
C ALA A 187 -21.66 -7.14 -2.03
N ARG A 188 -21.95 -8.43 -2.28
CA ARG A 188 -23.09 -9.13 -1.64
C ARG A 188 -22.91 -9.27 -0.14
N LEU A 189 -21.72 -9.69 0.31
CA LEU A 189 -21.41 -9.83 1.73
C LEU A 189 -21.52 -8.48 2.47
N LEU A 190 -21.00 -7.41 1.87
CA LEU A 190 -21.11 -6.08 2.44
C LEU A 190 -22.57 -5.66 2.61
N ARG A 191 -23.42 -5.87 1.60
CA ARG A 191 -24.85 -5.56 1.70
C ARG A 191 -25.57 -6.39 2.75
N CYS A 192 -25.23 -7.67 2.88
CA CYS A 192 -25.79 -8.51 3.93
C CYS A 192 -25.39 -7.98 5.31
N ALA A 193 -24.13 -7.61 5.51
CA ALA A 193 -23.65 -7.08 6.78
C ALA A 193 -24.35 -5.77 7.17
N LEU A 194 -24.51 -4.82 6.23
CA LEU A 194 -25.19 -3.56 6.49
C LEU A 194 -26.64 -3.76 6.93
N LYS A 195 -27.38 -4.66 6.27
CA LYS A 195 -28.76 -4.99 6.67
C LYS A 195 -28.87 -5.61 8.06
N SER A 196 -27.83 -6.29 8.53
CA SER A 196 -27.83 -6.95 9.84
C SER A 196 -27.39 -6.02 10.97
N ALA A 197 -26.55 -5.01 10.69
CA ALA A 197 -26.08 -4.04 11.68
C ALA A 197 -27.07 -2.90 11.92
N ASP A 198 -27.98 -2.63 10.98
CA ASP A 198 -29.06 -1.65 11.11
C ASP A 198 -30.36 -2.24 11.70
N ALA A 199 -30.36 -3.52 12.11
CA ALA A 199 -31.51 -4.26 12.64
C ALA A 199 -31.48 -4.40 14.16
#